data_AF-A0A401PZD2-F1
#
_entry.id   AF-A0A401PZD2-F1
#
_cell.length_a   1.000
_cell.length_b   1.000
_cell.length_c   1.000
_cell.angle_alpha   90.00
_cell.angle_beta   90.00
_cell.angle_gamma   90.00
#
_symmetry.space_group_name_H-M   'P 1'
#
loop_
_entity.id
_entity.type
_entity.pdbx_description
1 polymer ?
#
loop_
_entity_poly.entity_id
_entity_poly.type
_entity_poly.pdbx_seq_one_letter_code
_entity_poly.pdbx_strand_id
1 'polypeptide(L)'
;VLASPDSHFILQYQPGDPDLSYSVPRQEKLTFEGVVVQRAECRPAVNESYMRLKRQQIEESSKPFRLSLQLDKAVTTNYKPVSNHQYNIEYERKKKEDGKRARADRQQVLDMLFSAFEKHQYYNIKDLVDITKQPVTYLKEILREIGIYNVKGTHKNTWELKPEYRHYQSEDKSE
;
A
#
# COMPACT_ATOMS: atom_id res chain seq x y z
N VAL A 1 -21.54 -58.21 -21.68
CA VAL A 1 -20.85 -58.06 -22.97
C VAL A 1 -19.38 -57.82 -22.66
N LEU A 2 -18.52 -58.70 -23.17
CA LEU A 2 -17.11 -58.85 -22.79
C LEU A 2 -16.31 -57.61 -23.18
N ALA A 3 -15.46 -57.13 -22.27
CA ALA A 3 -14.60 -55.96 -22.49
C ALA A 3 -13.44 -56.33 -23.44
N SER A 4 -13.32 -55.59 -24.54
CA SER A 4 -12.20 -55.71 -25.50
C SER A 4 -10.97 -54.96 -24.96
N PRO A 5 -9.73 -55.46 -25.16
CA PRO A 5 -8.52 -54.92 -24.50
C PRO A 5 -8.07 -53.53 -25.00
N ASP A 6 -8.63 -53.01 -26.09
CA ASP A 6 -8.14 -51.81 -26.79
C ASP A 6 -8.92 -50.51 -26.48
N SER A 7 -9.61 -50.44 -25.35
CA SER A 7 -10.34 -49.22 -24.98
C SER A 7 -9.43 -48.27 -24.19
N HIS A 8 -8.76 -47.35 -24.90
CA HIS A 8 -8.09 -46.21 -24.27
C HIS A 8 -9.15 -45.24 -23.70
N PHE A 9 -9.29 -45.22 -22.37
CA PHE A 9 -10.16 -44.26 -21.67
C PHE A 9 -9.46 -42.90 -21.56
N ILE A 10 -10.00 -41.88 -22.21
CA ILE A 10 -9.59 -40.48 -21.97
C ILE A 10 -10.43 -39.94 -20.81
N LEU A 11 -9.82 -39.80 -19.63
CA LEU A 11 -10.40 -39.10 -18.50
C LEU A 11 -10.29 -37.59 -18.75
N GLN A 12 -11.41 -36.92 -19.01
CA GLN A 12 -11.46 -35.45 -19.00
C GLN A 12 -11.41 -34.94 -17.57
N TYR A 13 -10.29 -34.30 -17.24
CA TYR A 13 -10.04 -33.61 -15.98
C TYR A 13 -10.79 -32.26 -15.92
N GLN A 14 -11.46 -31.98 -14.81
CA GLN A 14 -12.00 -30.64 -14.50
C GLN A 14 -10.95 -29.89 -13.68
N PRO A 15 -10.64 -28.62 -14.00
CA PRO A 15 -9.56 -27.89 -13.35
C PRO A 15 -9.95 -27.53 -11.91
N GLY A 16 -9.32 -28.19 -10.93
CA GLY A 16 -9.58 -27.95 -9.51
C GLY A 16 -8.76 -28.79 -8.51
N ASP A 17 -8.11 -29.88 -8.91
CA ASP A 17 -7.33 -30.71 -7.99
C ASP A 17 -5.85 -30.30 -7.98
N PRO A 18 -5.31 -29.77 -6.88
CA PRO A 18 -3.87 -29.61 -6.76
C PRO A 18 -3.24 -30.99 -6.53
N ASP A 19 -2.19 -31.26 -7.30
CA ASP A 19 -1.19 -32.31 -7.08
C ASP A 19 -1.40 -33.67 -7.80
N LEU A 20 -1.21 -33.66 -9.12
CA LEU A 20 -0.58 -34.80 -9.80
C LEU A 20 0.53 -34.28 -10.74
N SER A 21 1.77 -34.34 -10.28
CA SER A 21 2.95 -34.06 -11.10
C SER A 21 3.21 -35.20 -12.07
N TYR A 22 2.72 -35.08 -13.31
CA TYR A 22 3.27 -35.87 -14.43
C TYR A 22 4.42 -35.09 -15.07
N SER A 23 5.59 -35.74 -15.16
CA SER A 23 6.69 -35.25 -15.98
C SER A 23 6.25 -35.26 -17.44
N VAL A 24 5.97 -34.10 -18.00
CA VAL A 24 5.65 -33.96 -19.42
C VAL A 24 6.96 -34.06 -20.22
N PRO A 25 7.18 -35.09 -21.05
CA PRO A 25 8.34 -35.11 -21.92
C PRO A 25 8.24 -33.97 -22.93
N ARG A 26 9.21 -33.06 -22.87
CA ARG A 26 9.33 -31.79 -23.59
C ARG A 26 9.64 -31.97 -25.09
N GLN A 27 8.82 -32.71 -25.82
CA GLN A 27 8.80 -32.68 -27.30
C GLN A 27 7.36 -32.94 -27.78
N GLU A 28 6.51 -31.93 -27.65
CA GLU A 28 5.10 -32.03 -28.06
C GLU A 28 4.98 -31.87 -29.59
N LYS A 29 4.94 -33.01 -30.29
CA LYS A 29 4.39 -33.07 -31.63
C LYS A 29 2.87 -33.01 -31.49
N LEU A 30 2.22 -31.95 -32.00
CA LEU A 30 0.77 -31.86 -31.99
C LEU A 30 0.19 -33.03 -32.80
N THR A 31 -0.56 -33.91 -32.14
CA THR A 31 -1.31 -35.01 -32.74
C THR A 31 -2.77 -34.89 -32.38
N PHE A 32 -3.64 -35.28 -33.31
CA PHE A 32 -5.08 -35.32 -33.11
C PHE A 32 -5.51 -36.77 -32.90
N GLU A 33 -5.92 -37.12 -31.68
CA GLU A 33 -6.30 -38.49 -31.30
C GLU A 33 -7.66 -38.92 -31.89
N GLY A 34 -8.57 -37.96 -32.13
CA GLY A 34 -9.89 -38.25 -32.71
C GLY A 34 -11.00 -37.32 -32.24
N VAL A 35 -12.22 -37.64 -32.65
CA VAL A 35 -13.44 -36.91 -32.27
C VAL A 35 -14.19 -37.72 -31.21
N VAL A 36 -14.66 -37.06 -30.14
CA VAL A 36 -15.47 -37.71 -29.10
C VAL A 36 -16.85 -38.03 -29.67
N VAL A 37 -17.12 -39.32 -29.86
CA VAL A 37 -18.39 -39.81 -30.41
C VAL A 37 -19.44 -40.03 -29.31
N GLN A 38 -19.00 -40.41 -28.11
CA GLN A 38 -19.91 -40.75 -27.02
C GLN A 38 -19.28 -40.43 -25.66
N ARG A 39 -20.11 -39.97 -24.73
CA ARG A 39 -19.74 -39.73 -23.34
C ARG A 39 -20.49 -40.72 -22.44
N ALA A 40 -19.79 -41.26 -21.46
CA ALA A 40 -20.36 -42.13 -20.44
C ALA A 40 -19.97 -41.62 -19.04
N GLU A 41 -20.81 -41.94 -18.04
CA GLU A 41 -20.56 -41.66 -16.63
C GLU A 41 -20.32 -42.98 -15.87
N CYS A 42 -19.21 -43.08 -15.16
CA CYS A 42 -18.96 -44.20 -14.26
C CYS A 42 -19.71 -43.97 -12.96
N ARG A 43 -20.75 -44.77 -12.71
CA ARG A 43 -21.47 -44.76 -11.43
C ARG A 43 -21.08 -45.99 -10.61
N PRO A 44 -20.75 -45.81 -9.32
CA PRO A 44 -20.50 -46.94 -8.43
C PRO A 44 -21.80 -47.72 -8.21
N ALA A 45 -21.68 -49.04 -8.07
CA ALA A 45 -22.81 -49.87 -7.66
C ALA A 45 -23.21 -49.52 -6.22
N VAL A 46 -24.51 -49.41 -5.96
CA VAL A 46 -25.04 -49.12 -4.62
C VAL A 46 -24.89 -50.37 -3.76
N ASN A 47 -23.82 -50.41 -2.97
CA ASN A 47 -23.54 -51.45 -2.00
C ASN A 47 -23.26 -50.85 -0.61
N GLU A 48 -23.28 -51.70 0.42
CA GLU A 48 -23.07 -51.25 1.80
C GLU A 48 -21.70 -50.62 2.02
N SER A 49 -20.66 -51.15 1.36
CA SER A 49 -19.30 -50.61 1.44
C SER A 49 -19.19 -49.20 0.86
N TYR A 50 -19.87 -48.91 -0.26
CA TYR A 50 -19.95 -47.57 -0.86
C TYR A 50 -20.71 -46.60 0.04
N MET A 51 -21.83 -47.03 0.64
CA MET A 51 -22.59 -46.20 1.58
C MET A 51 -21.77 -45.88 2.83
N ARG A 52 -20.96 -46.84 3.31
CA ARG A 52 -20.00 -46.62 4.42
C ARG A 52 -18.93 -45.59 4.05
N LEU A 53 -18.33 -45.70 2.87
CA LEU A 53 -17.35 -44.74 2.35
C LEU A 53 -17.95 -43.33 2.24
N LYS A 54 -19.16 -43.22 1.67
CA LYS A 54 -19.87 -41.94 1.57
C LYS A 54 -20.16 -41.31 2.92
N ARG A 55 -20.52 -42.10 3.94
CA ARG A 55 -20.72 -41.61 5.31
C ARG A 55 -19.43 -41.03 5.89
N GLN A 56 -18.30 -41.72 5.72
CA GLN A 56 -17.00 -41.25 6.20
C GLN A 56 -16.58 -39.93 5.52
N GLN A 57 -16.75 -39.84 4.20
CA GLN A 57 -16.45 -38.61 3.46
C GLN A 57 -17.29 -37.42 3.94
N ILE A 58 -18.59 -37.63 4.17
CA ILE A 58 -19.48 -36.58 4.70
C ILE A 58 -19.05 -36.17 6.11
N GLU A 59 -18.73 -37.13 6.98
CA GLU A 59 -18.29 -36.85 8.34
C GLU A 59 -16.99 -36.04 8.38
N GLU A 60 -16.01 -36.38 7.55
CA GLU A 60 -14.73 -35.64 7.46
C GLU A 60 -14.90 -34.25 6.87
N SER A 61 -15.67 -34.12 5.78
CA SER A 61 -15.90 -32.83 5.11
C SER A 61 -16.85 -31.90 5.86
N SER A 62 -17.78 -32.44 6.66
CA SER A 62 -18.69 -31.64 7.48
C SER A 62 -18.05 -31.11 8.76
N LYS A 63 -16.83 -31.55 9.10
CA LYS A 63 -16.08 -30.97 10.22
C LYS A 63 -15.60 -29.57 9.84
N PRO A 64 -16.05 -28.50 10.52
CA PRO A 64 -15.61 -27.16 10.22
C PRO A 64 -14.13 -26.97 10.58
N PHE A 65 -13.37 -26.30 9.70
CA PHE A 65 -11.94 -26.03 9.94
C PHE A 65 -11.68 -25.11 11.16
N ARG A 66 -12.68 -24.31 11.55
CA ARG A 66 -12.59 -23.40 12.71
C ARG A 66 -13.77 -23.64 13.64
N LEU A 67 -13.48 -23.75 14.93
CA LEU A 67 -14.46 -23.84 16.02
C LEU A 67 -14.33 -22.59 16.88
N SER A 68 -15.41 -21.80 16.99
CA SER A 68 -15.48 -20.75 17.99
C SER A 68 -15.79 -21.37 19.35
N LEU A 69 -14.82 -21.38 20.25
CA LEU A 69 -15.04 -21.79 21.64
C LEU A 69 -15.57 -20.58 22.42
N GLN A 70 -16.81 -20.67 22.91
CA GLN A 70 -17.32 -19.70 23.86
C GLN A 70 -16.59 -19.92 25.19
N LEU A 71 -16.02 -18.83 25.73
CA LEU A 71 -15.42 -18.85 27.05
C LEU A 71 -16.55 -18.76 28.09
N ASP A 72 -16.58 -19.71 29.01
CA ASP A 72 -17.56 -19.75 30.11
C ASP A 72 -17.46 -18.52 31.03
N LYS A 73 -16.26 -17.92 31.10
CA LYS A 73 -16.00 -16.69 31.85
C LYS A 73 -15.32 -15.67 30.97
N ALA A 74 -15.72 -14.41 31.11
CA ALA A 74 -15.05 -13.30 30.45
C ALA A 74 -13.61 -13.20 30.96
N VAL A 75 -12.64 -13.18 30.04
CA VAL A 75 -11.22 -12.94 30.37
C VAL A 75 -11.04 -11.46 30.69
N THR A 76 -11.22 -11.10 31.97
CA THR A 76 -11.08 -9.73 32.48
C THR A 76 -9.63 -9.36 32.82
N THR A 77 -8.69 -10.29 32.68
CA THR A 77 -7.27 -10.10 33.04
C THR A 77 -6.50 -9.24 32.04
N ASN A 78 -7.09 -8.93 30.88
CA ASN A 78 -6.39 -8.23 29.81
C ASN A 78 -6.77 -6.74 29.87
N TYR A 79 -5.87 -5.92 30.41
CA TYR A 79 -5.94 -4.47 30.28
C TYR A 79 -5.90 -4.11 28.80
N LYS A 80 -7.02 -3.63 28.26
CA LYS A 80 -7.07 -3.06 26.90
C LYS A 80 -6.72 -1.58 27.03
N PRO A 81 -5.61 -1.09 26.44
CA PRO A 81 -5.33 0.33 26.44
C PRO A 81 -6.52 1.03 25.77
N VAL A 82 -7.08 2.02 26.44
CA VAL A 82 -8.16 2.84 25.88
C VAL A 82 -7.60 3.53 24.64
N SER A 83 -8.11 3.16 23.47
CA SER A 83 -7.69 3.78 22.22
C SER A 83 -8.04 5.26 22.29
N ASN A 84 -7.04 6.11 22.43
CA ASN A 84 -7.26 7.54 22.33
C ASN A 84 -7.67 7.86 20.90
N HIS A 85 -8.81 8.52 20.72
CA HIS A 85 -9.33 8.83 19.40
C HIS A 85 -8.34 9.74 18.66
N GLN A 86 -8.13 9.52 17.35
CA GLN A 86 -7.16 10.26 16.54
C GLN A 86 -7.33 11.79 16.66
N TYR A 87 -8.58 12.25 16.78
CA TYR A 87 -8.89 13.66 16.99
C TYR A 87 -8.26 14.22 18.28
N ASN A 88 -8.24 13.46 19.37
CA ASN A 88 -7.70 13.94 20.64
C ASN A 88 -6.16 14.04 20.58
N ILE A 89 -5.51 13.06 19.95
CA ILE A 89 -4.07 13.08 19.70
C ILE A 89 -3.69 14.30 18.85
N GLU A 90 -4.44 14.57 17.78
CA GLU A 90 -4.20 15.73 16.92
C GLU A 90 -4.51 17.05 17.63
N TYR A 91 -5.51 17.09 18.51
CA TYR A 91 -5.85 18.26 19.31
C TYR A 91 -4.71 18.62 20.28
N GLU A 92 -4.17 17.64 21.00
CA GLU A 92 -3.02 17.82 21.89
C GLU A 92 -1.77 18.27 21.13
N ARG A 93 -1.51 17.66 19.96
CA ARG A 93 -0.40 18.03 19.08
C ARG A 93 -0.52 19.48 18.59
N LYS A 94 -1.68 19.87 18.09
CA LYS A 94 -1.95 21.26 17.64
C LYS A 94 -1.82 22.26 18.78
N LYS A 95 -2.33 21.95 19.97
CA LYS A 95 -2.17 22.83 21.15
C LYS A 95 -0.70 23.09 21.51
N LYS A 96 0.16 22.10 21.31
CA LYS A 96 1.60 22.21 21.56
C LYS A 96 2.36 22.94 20.44
N GLU A 97 1.99 22.70 19.18
CA GLU A 97 2.70 23.25 18.01
C GLU A 97 2.22 24.64 17.58
N ASP A 98 0.92 24.95 17.71
CA ASP A 98 0.37 26.29 17.45
C ASP A 98 0.62 27.27 18.61
N GLY A 99 1.72 27.06 19.36
CA GLY A 99 2.28 28.09 20.21
C GLY A 99 2.37 29.38 19.41
N LYS A 100 1.75 30.45 19.92
CA LYS A 100 1.55 31.74 19.25
C LYS A 100 2.77 32.10 18.41
N ARG A 101 2.61 32.08 17.08
CA ARG A 101 3.62 32.53 16.11
C ARG A 101 3.82 34.04 16.31
N ALA A 102 4.59 34.40 17.32
CA ALA A 102 4.95 35.77 17.60
C ALA A 102 5.83 36.27 16.45
N ARG A 103 5.60 37.53 16.04
CA ARG A 103 6.47 38.18 15.06
C ARG A 103 7.87 38.24 15.66
N ALA A 104 8.81 37.55 15.04
CA ALA A 104 10.22 37.69 15.37
C ALA A 104 10.76 39.01 14.80
N ASP A 105 11.95 39.40 15.25
CA ASP A 105 12.60 40.60 14.73
C ASP A 105 12.90 40.47 13.23
N ARG A 106 12.81 41.60 12.50
CA ARG A 106 12.96 41.61 11.05
C ARG A 106 14.30 41.07 10.61
N GLN A 107 15.38 41.38 11.33
CA GLN A 107 16.72 40.92 10.99
C GLN A 107 16.85 39.39 11.15
N GLN A 108 16.32 38.85 12.23
CA GLN A 108 16.34 37.40 12.47
C GLN A 108 15.56 36.62 11.39
N VAL A 109 14.42 37.16 10.93
CA VAL A 109 13.64 36.53 9.85
C VAL A 109 14.38 36.57 8.52
N LEU A 110 15.10 37.66 8.24
CA LEU A 110 15.95 37.76 7.04
C LEU A 110 17.04 36.69 7.04
N ASP A 111 17.76 36.53 8.15
CA ASP A 111 18.83 35.53 8.27
C ASP A 111 18.28 34.11 8.05
N MET A 112 17.14 33.78 8.65
CA MET A 112 16.46 32.49 8.44
C MET A 112 16.02 32.29 6.99
N LEU A 113 15.53 33.34 6.32
CA LEU A 113 15.15 33.29 4.91
C LEU A 113 16.37 33.04 4.03
N PHE A 114 17.48 33.73 4.27
CA PHE A 114 18.72 33.52 3.51
C PHE A 114 19.24 32.09 3.67
N SER A 115 19.28 31.55 4.90
CA SER A 115 19.67 30.15 5.13
C SER A 115 18.70 29.13 4.49
N ALA A 116 17.41 29.47 4.36
CA ALA A 116 16.46 28.62 3.64
C ALA A 116 16.76 28.62 2.14
N PHE A 117 16.90 29.80 1.54
CA PHE A 117 17.17 30.00 0.11
C PHE A 117 18.55 29.50 -0.35
N GLU A 118 19.51 29.39 0.56
CA GLU A 118 20.78 28.72 0.33
C GLU A 118 20.59 27.23 -0.01
N LYS A 119 19.60 26.57 0.62
CA LYS A 119 19.30 25.14 0.37
C LYS A 119 18.49 24.92 -0.90
N HIS A 120 17.54 25.81 -1.21
CA HIS A 120 16.74 25.73 -2.43
C HIS A 120 16.50 27.12 -3.01
N GLN A 121 16.68 27.24 -4.32
CA GLN A 121 16.52 28.52 -5.03
C GLN A 121 15.07 29.04 -5.04
N TYR A 122 14.09 28.13 -4.98
CA TYR A 122 12.66 28.46 -5.07
C TYR A 122 11.92 27.82 -3.90
N TYR A 123 11.09 28.61 -3.21
CA TYR A 123 10.21 28.10 -2.15
C TYR A 123 8.76 28.52 -2.34
N ASN A 124 7.83 27.69 -1.89
CA ASN A 124 6.45 28.08 -1.70
C ASN A 124 6.31 28.90 -0.40
N ILE A 125 5.36 29.85 -0.37
CA ILE A 125 5.03 30.60 0.85
C ILE A 125 4.65 29.67 2.02
N LYS A 126 4.05 28.50 1.73
CA LYS A 126 3.71 27.50 2.76
C LYS A 126 4.96 26.95 3.46
N ASP A 127 5.98 26.60 2.69
CA ASP A 127 7.21 26.02 3.23
C ASP A 127 8.00 27.07 4.03
N LEU A 128 8.04 28.32 3.55
CA LEU A 128 8.68 29.42 4.28
C LEU A 128 7.97 29.71 5.62
N VAL A 129 6.65 29.58 5.67
CA VAL A 129 5.87 29.70 6.90
C VAL A 129 6.20 28.59 7.87
N ASP A 130 6.40 27.37 7.38
CA ASP A 130 6.72 26.22 8.22
C ASP A 130 8.17 26.23 8.74
N ILE A 131 9.11 26.77 7.95
CA ILE A 131 10.53 26.93 8.34
C ILE A 131 10.69 28.07 9.34
N THR A 132 10.17 29.26 9.03
CA THR A 132 10.39 30.48 9.85
C THR A 132 9.41 30.60 11.02
N LYS A 133 8.33 29.81 11.01
CA LYS A 133 7.19 29.89 11.94
C LYS A 133 6.60 31.30 12.04
N GLN A 134 6.72 32.12 10.99
CA GLN A 134 6.19 33.48 10.93
C GLN A 134 4.81 33.54 10.23
N PRO A 135 3.96 34.53 10.54
CA PRO A 135 2.70 34.71 9.84
C PRO A 135 2.90 35.11 8.37
N VAL A 136 2.02 34.60 7.49
CA VAL A 136 2.07 34.80 6.03
C VAL A 136 2.13 36.28 5.63
N THR A 137 1.41 37.14 6.34
CA THR A 137 1.36 38.57 6.03
C THR A 137 2.73 39.23 6.20
N TYR A 138 3.42 38.91 7.30
CA TYR A 138 4.72 39.47 7.63
C TYR A 138 5.82 38.96 6.70
N LEU A 139 5.79 37.66 6.36
CA LEU A 139 6.70 37.10 5.36
C LEU A 139 6.52 37.76 3.99
N LYS A 140 5.28 38.02 3.56
CA LYS A 140 5.02 38.68 2.27
C LYS A 140 5.51 40.13 2.23
N GLU A 141 5.48 40.86 3.35
CA GLU A 141 6.04 42.20 3.44
C GLU A 141 7.56 42.17 3.20
N ILE A 142 8.28 41.31 3.92
CA ILE A 142 9.73 41.15 3.79
C ILE A 142 10.10 40.64 2.39
N LEU A 143 9.43 39.59 1.91
CA LEU A 143 9.70 39.00 0.60
C LEU A 143 9.40 39.96 -0.57
N ARG A 144 8.52 40.95 -0.38
CA ARG A 144 8.27 41.97 -1.40
C ARG A 144 9.43 42.97 -1.54
N GLU A 145 10.23 43.14 -0.49
CA GLU A 145 11.40 44.01 -0.50
C GLU A 145 12.61 43.31 -1.14
N ILE A 146 12.86 42.05 -0.75
CA ILE A 146 14.08 41.30 -1.13
C ILE A 146 13.89 40.26 -2.25
N GLY A 147 12.66 39.85 -2.52
CA GLY A 147 12.35 38.70 -3.38
C GLY A 147 11.57 39.07 -4.64
N ILE A 148 11.46 38.09 -5.53
CA ILE A 148 10.67 38.12 -6.77
C ILE A 148 9.61 37.02 -6.65
N TYR A 149 8.37 37.35 -7.01
CA TYR A 149 7.26 36.40 -7.03
C TYR A 149 7.05 35.86 -8.43
N ASN A 150 7.24 34.55 -8.62
CA ASN A 150 7.07 33.93 -9.93
C ASN A 150 5.60 33.51 -10.16
N VAL A 151 4.96 34.17 -11.13
CA VAL A 151 3.53 33.98 -11.45
C VAL A 151 3.32 32.95 -12.59
N LYS A 152 4.37 32.58 -13.33
CA LYS A 152 4.25 31.80 -14.59
C LYS A 152 5.27 30.65 -14.65
N GLY A 153 4.87 29.54 -15.27
CA GLY A 153 5.75 28.39 -15.52
C GLY A 153 5.62 27.26 -14.50
N THR A 154 6.59 26.33 -14.51
CA THR A 154 6.66 25.13 -13.64
C THR A 154 6.84 25.47 -12.16
N HIS A 155 7.39 26.65 -11.84
CA HIS A 155 7.55 27.17 -10.48
C HIS A 155 6.48 28.24 -10.18
N LYS A 156 5.22 27.95 -10.53
CA LYS A 156 4.11 28.88 -10.28
C LYS A 156 3.89 29.05 -8.77
N ASN A 157 3.74 30.31 -8.34
CA ASN A 157 3.50 30.72 -6.96
C ASN A 157 4.69 30.51 -6.01
N THR A 158 5.91 30.43 -6.52
CA THR A 158 7.13 30.38 -5.70
C THR A 158 7.76 31.76 -5.55
N TRP A 159 8.47 31.93 -4.45
CA TRP A 159 9.34 33.07 -4.21
C TRP A 159 10.79 32.68 -4.51
N GLU A 160 11.52 33.62 -5.09
CA GLU A 160 12.97 33.57 -5.27
C GLU A 160 13.59 34.86 -4.71
N LEU A 161 14.86 34.82 -4.29
CA LEU A 161 15.57 36.04 -3.92
C LEU A 161 15.98 36.81 -5.17
N LYS A 162 15.99 38.15 -5.09
CA LYS A 162 16.56 38.98 -6.17
C LYS A 162 18.02 38.57 -6.43
N PRO A 163 18.47 38.65 -7.70
CA PRO A 163 19.85 38.31 -8.06
C PRO A 163 20.90 39.15 -7.31
N GLU A 164 20.54 40.36 -6.88
CA GLU A 164 21.40 41.25 -6.08
C GLU A 164 21.68 40.73 -4.66
N TYR A 165 20.75 39.96 -4.07
CA TYR A 165 20.91 39.34 -2.75
C TYR A 165 21.33 37.86 -2.85
N ARG A 166 21.64 37.41 -4.07
CA ARG A 166 22.11 36.06 -4.33
C ARG A 166 23.61 36.05 -4.08
N HIS A 167 24.00 35.99 -2.81
CA HIS A 167 25.38 35.63 -2.44
C HIS A 167 25.55 34.13 -2.73
N TYR A 168 25.64 33.76 -4.01
CA TYR A 168 26.48 32.62 -4.33
C TYR A 168 27.87 33.06 -3.87
N GLN A 169 28.37 32.46 -2.79
CA GLN A 169 29.78 32.15 -2.78
C GLN A 169 30.01 31.45 -4.12
N SER A 170 30.60 32.13 -5.09
CA SER A 170 31.36 31.45 -6.11
C SER A 170 32.37 30.66 -5.30
N GLU A 171 32.07 29.39 -5.03
CA GLU A 171 33.09 28.47 -4.56
C GLU A 171 34.21 28.60 -5.57
N ASP A 172 35.30 29.24 -5.13
CA ASP A 172 36.58 29.13 -5.78
C ASP A 172 36.81 27.64 -5.96
N LYS A 173 36.87 27.23 -7.23
CA LYS A 173 37.55 26.02 -7.63
C LYS A 173 38.85 25.94 -6.83
N SER A 174 38.92 25.02 -5.90
CA SER A 174 40.18 24.53 -5.36
C SER A 174 40.24 23.04 -5.67
N GLU A 175 41.15 22.76 -6.60
CA GLU A 175 41.81 21.51 -6.99
C GLU A 175 41.55 20.23 -6.17
#